data_AF-A0A2H0TMV4-F1
#
_entry.id   AF-A0A2H0TMV4-F1
#
_cell.length_a   1.000
_cell.length_b   1.000
_cell.length_c   1.000
_cell.angle_alpha   90.00
_cell.angle_beta   90.00
_cell.angle_gamma   90.00
#
_symmetry.space_group_name_H-M   'P 1'
#
loop_
_entity.id
_entity.type
_entity.pdbx_description
1 polymer ?
#
loop_
_entity_poly.entity_id
_entity_poly.type
_entity_poly.pdbx_seq_one_letter_code
_entity_poly.pdbx_strand_id
1 'polypeptide(L)' 'MFRLIKLIVWIVGLIVVSAFVLNYFGYEYNMDYFNQSKAKCKTNLDICTQNLIENGTKNAQCDINCVDPKLIIKKK' A
#
# COMPACT_ATOMS: atom_id res chain seq x y z
N MET A 1 11.58 14.90 -20.15
CA MET A 1 12.15 14.78 -18.78
C MET A 1 11.52 15.77 -17.78
N PHE A 2 11.36 17.05 -18.12
CA PHE A 2 10.84 18.10 -17.22
C PHE A 2 9.48 17.80 -16.56
N ARG A 3 8.58 17.12 -17.28
CA ARG A 3 7.23 16.79 -16.79
C ARG A 3 7.22 15.73 -15.68
N LEU A 4 8.13 14.74 -15.74
CA LEU A 4 8.25 13.71 -14.70
C LEU A 4 8.80 14.30 -13.40
N ILE A 5 9.84 15.14 -13.50
CA ILE A 5 10.42 15.83 -12.35
C ILE A 5 9.36 16.72 -11.67
N LYS A 6 8.62 17.50 -12.47
CA LYS A 6 7.52 18.33 -11.95
C LYS A 6 6.45 17.49 -11.23
N LEU A 7 6.07 16.33 -11.77
CA LEU A 7 5.11 15.43 -11.12
C LEU A 7 5.63 14.88 -9.79
N ILE A 8 6.90 14.46 -9.73
CA ILE A 8 7.51 13.97 -8.49
C ILE A 8 7.49 15.06 -7.41
N VAL A 9 7.86 16.29 -7.75
CA VAL A 9 7.83 17.42 -6.81
C VAL A 9 6.41 17.66 -6.28
N TRP A 10 5.39 17.61 -7.15
CA TRP A 10 4.00 17.74 -6.74
C TRP A 10 3.54 16.62 -5.81
N ILE A 11 3.92 15.37 -6.09
CA ILE A 11 3.58 14.21 -5.26
C ILE A 11 4.24 14.34 -3.88
N VAL A 12 5.53 14.70 -3.83
CA VAL A 12 6.25 14.90 -2.56
C VAL A 12 5.58 16.01 -1.75
N GLY A 13 5.23 17.14 -2.38
CA GLY A 13 4.51 18.22 -1.71
C GLY A 13 3.18 17.77 -1.11
N LEU A 14 2.38 17.00 -1.86
CA LEU A 14 1.11 16.45 -1.36
C LEU A 14 1.30 15.48 -0.18
N ILE A 15 2.32 14.62 -0.23
CA ILE A 15 2.64 13.70 0.87
C ILE A 15 2.98 14.48 2.13
N VAL A 16 3.80 15.53 2.02
CA VAL A 16 4.17 16.35 3.19
C VAL A 16 2.94 17.04 3.77
N VAL A 17 2.13 17.70 2.95
CA VAL A 17 0.91 18.39 3.42
C VAL A 17 -0.06 17.42 4.09
N SER A 18 -0.31 16.26 3.49
CA SER A 18 -1.19 15.25 4.09
C SER A 18 -0.67 14.71 5.43
N ALA A 19 0.65 14.52 5.58
CA ALA A 19 1.24 14.11 6.85
C ALA A 19 1.04 15.16 7.95
N PHE A 20 1.19 16.46 7.64
CA PHE A 20 0.90 17.55 8.58
C PHE A 20 -0.58 17.60 8.97
N VAL A 21 -1.48 17.45 8.00
CA VAL A 21 -2.92 17.43 8.25
C VAL A 21 -3.28 16.26 9.17
N LEU A 22 -2.82 15.05 8.87
CA LEU A 22 -3.09 13.88 9.70
C LEU A 22 -2.58 14.07 11.13
N ASN A 23 -1.35 14.56 11.29
CA ASN A 23 -0.78 14.83 12.61
C ASN A 23 -1.57 15.91 13.37
N TYR A 24 -2.01 16.98 12.70
CA TYR A 24 -2.85 18.03 13.30
C TYR A 24 -4.18 17.48 13.83
N PHE A 25 -4.81 16.56 13.11
CA PHE A 25 -6.02 15.87 13.56
C PHE A 25 -5.76 14.73 14.57
N GLY A 26 -4.52 14.54 15.00
CA GLY A 26 -4.14 13.51 15.96
C GLY A 26 -4.15 12.10 15.37
N TYR A 27 -3.87 11.97 14.08
CA TYR A 27 -3.69 10.70 13.40
C TYR A 27 -2.22 10.51 13.00
N GLU A 28 -1.72 9.29 13.17
CA GLU A 28 -0.38 8.86 12.77
C GLU A 28 -0.46 7.70 11.77
N TYR A 29 0.55 7.61 10.92
CA TYR A 29 0.68 6.47 10.02
C TYR A 29 1.06 5.23 10.81
N ASN A 30 0.29 4.15 10.67
CA ASN A 30 0.56 2.88 11.31
C ASN A 30 1.65 2.11 10.54
N MET A 31 2.91 2.45 10.80
CA MET A 31 4.06 1.85 10.14
C MET A 31 4.17 0.34 10.39
N ASP A 32 3.73 -0.14 11.55
CA ASP A 32 3.71 -1.58 11.87
C ASP A 32 2.72 -2.33 10.98
N TYR A 33 1.49 -1.82 10.86
CA TYR A 33 0.49 -2.38 9.96
C TYR A 33 0.97 -2.36 8.51
N PHE A 34 1.60 -1.27 8.06
CA PHE A 34 2.11 -1.17 6.70
C PHE A 34 3.19 -2.23 6.42
N ASN A 35 4.14 -2.41 7.33
CA ASN A 35 5.21 -3.41 7.19
C ASN A 35 4.66 -4.84 7.22
N GLN A 36 3.76 -5.16 8.16
CA GLN A 36 3.12 -6.47 8.23
C GLN A 36 2.27 -6.76 7.00
N SER A 37 1.46 -5.81 6.57
CA SER A 37 0.57 -5.97 5.41
C SER A 37 1.37 -6.13 4.13
N LYS A 38 2.49 -5.41 3.97
CA LYS A 38 3.42 -5.59 2.86
C LYS A 38 4.01 -7.00 2.83
N ALA A 39 4.46 -7.50 3.98
CA ALA A 39 5.02 -8.86 4.07
C ALA A 39 3.96 -9.92 3.73
N LYS A 40 2.78 -9.84 4.34
CA LYS A 40 1.64 -10.75 4.08
C LYS A 40 1.18 -10.69 2.64
N CYS A 41 1.05 -9.50 2.07
CA CYS A 41 0.71 -9.29 0.66
C CYS A 41 1.72 -9.97 -0.26
N LYS A 42 3.01 -9.79 0.01
CA LYS A 42 4.07 -10.43 -0.80
C LYS A 42 3.94 -11.95 -0.75
N THR A 43 3.70 -12.53 0.42
CA THR A 43 3.48 -13.98 0.57
C THR A 43 2.22 -14.44 -0.18
N ASN A 44 1.11 -13.72 -0.05
CA ASN A 44 -0.13 -14.06 -0.76
C ASN A 44 0.01 -13.98 -2.28
N LEU A 45 0.75 -12.99 -2.78
CA LEU A 45 1.06 -12.86 -4.20
C LEU A 45 1.95 -14.00 -4.71
N ASP A 46 2.93 -14.42 -3.92
CA ASP A 46 3.81 -15.54 -4.28
C ASP A 46 3.02 -16.86 -4.34
N ILE A 47 2.18 -17.11 -3.34
CA ILE A 47 1.26 -18.26 -3.32
C ILE A 47 0.27 -18.22 -4.49
N CYS A 48 -0.31 -17.05 -4.78
CA CYS A 48 -1.18 -16.84 -5.94
C CYS A 48 -0.44 -17.17 -7.25
N THR A 49 0.81 -16.73 -7.37
CA THR A 49 1.63 -16.97 -8.56
C THR A 49 1.91 -18.46 -8.73
N GLN A 50 2.26 -19.17 -7.65
CA GLN A 50 2.45 -20.62 -7.67
C GLN A 50 1.15 -21.35 -8.06
N ASN A 51 0.02 -20.99 -7.44
CA ASN A 51 -1.28 -21.59 -7.76
C ASN A 51 -1.73 -21.32 -9.20
N LEU A 52 -1.39 -20.15 -9.77
CA LEU A 52 -1.62 -19.81 -11.18
C LEU A 52 -0.79 -20.70 -12.12
N ILE A 53 0.46 -20.97 -11.76
CA ILE A 53 1.36 -21.83 -12.53
C ILE A 53 0.86 -23.28 -12.47
N GLU A 54 0.45 -23.76 -11.30
CA GLU A 54 0.04 -25.16 -11.10
C GLU A 54 -1.37 -25.46 -11.64
N ASN A 55 -2.35 -24.58 -11.39
CA ASN A 55 -3.76 -24.82 -11.74
C ASN A 55 -4.21 -24.15 -13.05
N GLY A 56 -3.33 -23.35 -13.67
CA GLY A 56 -3.66 -22.55 -14.83
C GLY A 56 -4.66 -21.42 -14.53
N THR A 57 -4.84 -20.51 -15.50
CA THR A 57 -5.65 -19.28 -15.37
C THR A 57 -7.15 -19.49 -15.11
N LYS A 58 -7.63 -20.74 -15.04
CA LYS A 58 -9.07 -21.07 -14.95
C LYS A 58 -9.64 -21.08 -13.52
N ASN A 59 -8.82 -21.07 -12.47
CA ASN A 59 -9.28 -21.17 -11.07
C ASN A 59 -8.52 -20.30 -10.06
N ALA A 60 -7.75 -19.32 -10.51
CA ALA A 60 -6.97 -18.46 -9.60
C ALA A 60 -7.85 -17.40 -8.94
N GLN A 61 -8.38 -17.70 -7.75
CA GLN A 61 -8.92 -16.70 -6.83
C GLN A 61 -7.77 -16.05 -6.08
N CYS A 62 -7.20 -14.99 -6.66
CA CYS A 62 -6.17 -14.20 -6.01
C CYS A 62 -6.78 -12.94 -5.39
N ASP A 63 -6.86 -12.93 -4.06
CA ASP A 63 -7.23 -11.71 -3.35
C ASP A 63 -6.01 -10.78 -3.27
N ILE A 64 -6.03 -9.75 -4.12
CA ILE A 64 -4.99 -8.71 -4.20
C ILE A 64 -5.23 -7.55 -3.23
N ASN A 65 -6.22 -7.66 -2.33
CA ASN A 65 -6.47 -6.68 -1.28
C ASN A 65 -5.40 -6.77 -0.20
N CYS A 66 -4.25 -6.16 -0.49
CA CYS A 66 -3.07 -6.19 0.34
C CYS A 66 -3.08 -5.20 1.50
N VAL A 67 -3.98 -4.21 1.46
CA VAL A 67 -3.98 -3.11 2.42
C VAL A 67 -5.41 -2.66 2.70
N ASP A 68 -5.70 -2.45 3.97
CA ASP A 68 -6.98 -2.00 4.47
C ASP A 68 -6.85 -0.52 4.86
N PRO A 69 -7.49 0.42 4.13
CA PRO A 69 -7.25 1.86 4.28
C PRO A 69 -7.48 2.37 5.70
N LYS A 70 -8.40 1.73 6.43
CA LYS A 70 -8.75 2.09 7.82
C LYS A 70 -7.64 1.80 8.82
N LEU A 71 -6.74 0.87 8.50
CA LEU A 71 -5.66 0.44 9.39
C LEU A 71 -4.34 1.17 9.10
N ILE A 72 -4.24 1.83 7.95
CA ILE A 72 -3.08 2.66 7.55
C ILE A 72 -2.97 3.90 8.46
N ILE A 73 -4.12 4.48 8.83
CA ILE A 73 -4.19 5.69 9.64
C ILE A 73 -4.70 5.29 11.02
N LYS A 74 -3.87 5.47 12.05
CA LYS A 74 -4.22 5.19 13.44
C LYS A 74 -4.37 6.51 14.19
N LYS A 75 -5.38 6.63 15.05
CA LYS A 75 -5.46 7.77 15.98
C LYS A 75 -4.32 7.65 17.00
N LYS A 76 -3.60 8.74 17.21
CA LYS A 76 -2.54 8.86 18.22
C LYS A 76 -3.07 8.55 19.62
#